data_AF-A0A9P1M8J1-F1
#
_entry.id   AF-A0A9P1M8J1-F1
#
_cell.length_a   1.000
_cell.length_b   1.000
_cell.length_c   1.000
_cell.angle_alpha   90.00
_cell.angle_beta   90.00
_cell.angle_gamma   90.00
#
_symmetry.space_group_name_H-M   'P 1'
#
loop_
_entity.id
_entity.type
_entity.pdbx_description
1 polymer ?
#
loop_
_entity_poly.entity_id
_entity_poly.type
_entity_poly.pdbx_seq_one_letter_code
_entity_poly.pdbx_strand_id
1 'polypeptide(L)'
;MRFPQNSGSFGALPILALNLLSRSALAQVVPPAGNETGVLAHAFELGSLTLADSRWGDNQNRTLTYLLWLDPDRLLYNFRANHGLSTQGAAPHGGWDAPDFPFRTHFQGHILTAWAYCFSTLSEPACREKAEYFVAELAKCQENNGQKGYTAGYLSGFPESEIEAVERRTLSNGNVPYYAVHKTMAGLLDAWRFLGDEKARDVLFGMAEWVDARTSKLSRTQIQNMLQTEFGGMNDVLADVAHQTGDARWLSVAQRFDHEAVMAPLERGKTN
;
A
#
# COMPACT_ATOMS: atom_id res chain seq x y z
N MET A 1 -19.89 -43.48 -67.68
CA MET A 1 -21.12 -43.23 -66.89
C MET A 1 -20.77 -43.48 -65.42
N ARG A 2 -20.79 -42.40 -64.61
CA ARG A 2 -20.92 -42.25 -63.13
C ARG A 2 -20.23 -43.23 -62.12
N PHE A 3 -19.52 -42.59 -61.17
CA PHE A 3 -19.07 -42.98 -59.82
C PHE A 3 -20.14 -43.67 -58.92
N PRO A 4 -19.78 -44.39 -57.82
CA PRO A 4 -19.33 -43.86 -56.49
C PRO A 4 -18.29 -44.78 -55.75
N GLN A 5 -17.72 -44.55 -54.55
CA GLN A 5 -17.45 -43.42 -53.64
C GLN A 5 -16.40 -43.88 -52.59
N ASN A 6 -15.58 -42.91 -52.15
CA ASN A 6 -14.69 -42.80 -50.99
C ASN A 6 -14.74 -43.78 -49.80
N SER A 7 -13.55 -44.07 -49.27
CA SER A 7 -13.09 -43.68 -47.91
C SER A 7 -11.57 -43.98 -47.83
N GLY A 8 -10.66 -43.19 -47.29
CA GLY A 8 -10.61 -41.89 -46.65
C GLY A 8 -9.17 -41.79 -46.11
N SER A 9 -8.39 -40.79 -46.53
CA SER A 9 -6.98 -40.59 -46.15
C SER A 9 -6.85 -39.29 -45.36
N PHE A 10 -6.32 -39.37 -44.13
CA PHE A 10 -5.67 -38.28 -43.39
C PHE A 10 -4.75 -39.00 -42.37
N GLY A 11 -3.43 -38.80 -42.28
CA GLY A 11 -2.66 -37.56 -42.30
C GLY A 11 -2.13 -37.32 -40.88
N ALA A 12 -0.92 -37.79 -40.56
CA ALA A 12 -0.29 -37.56 -39.26
C ALA A 12 0.91 -36.63 -39.42
N LEU A 13 0.70 -35.35 -39.05
CA LEU A 13 1.77 -34.37 -38.79
C LEU A 13 2.21 -34.52 -37.33
N PRO A 14 3.51 -34.37 -37.01
CA PRO A 14 3.96 -34.43 -35.63
C PRO A 14 3.53 -33.15 -34.91
N ILE A 15 2.78 -33.31 -33.82
CA ILE A 15 2.45 -32.23 -32.90
C ILE A 15 3.74 -31.88 -32.15
N LEU A 16 4.33 -30.73 -32.48
CA LEU A 16 5.36 -30.11 -31.67
C LEU A 16 4.67 -29.68 -30.36
N ALA A 17 4.87 -30.44 -29.28
CA ALA A 17 4.45 -30.04 -27.94
C ALA A 17 5.27 -28.80 -27.55
N LEU A 18 4.67 -27.63 -27.71
CA LEU A 18 5.20 -26.39 -27.16
C LEU A 18 5.08 -26.51 -25.64
N ASN A 19 6.17 -26.87 -24.97
CA ASN A 19 6.28 -26.73 -23.52
C ASN A 19 6.17 -25.23 -23.19
N LEU A 20 4.94 -24.77 -22.96
CA LEU A 20 4.66 -23.56 -22.21
C LEU A 20 5.20 -23.81 -20.81
N LEU A 21 6.48 -23.49 -20.60
CA LEU A 21 6.96 -23.11 -19.29
C LEU A 21 6.06 -21.95 -18.86
N SER A 22 5.05 -22.24 -18.02
CA SER A 22 4.41 -21.20 -17.21
C SER A 22 5.56 -20.44 -16.58
N ARG A 23 5.78 -19.20 -17.03
CA ARG A 23 6.61 -18.27 -16.28
C ARG A 23 5.94 -18.21 -14.92
N SER A 24 6.52 -18.87 -13.91
CA SER A 24 6.26 -18.51 -12.53
C SER A 24 6.36 -17.00 -12.51
N ALA A 25 5.27 -16.31 -12.20
CA ALA A 25 5.27 -14.86 -12.06
C ALA A 25 6.13 -14.57 -10.83
N LEU A 26 7.46 -14.57 -11.00
CA LEU A 26 8.38 -14.13 -9.97
C LEU A 26 7.97 -12.71 -9.60
N ALA A 27 7.99 -12.40 -8.31
CA ALA A 27 7.81 -11.05 -7.80
C ALA A 27 8.65 -10.08 -8.65
N GLN A 28 7.98 -9.11 -9.27
CA GLN A 28 8.67 -8.06 -10.03
C GLN A 28 9.11 -7.00 -9.03
N VAL A 29 10.19 -7.31 -8.33
CA VAL A 29 10.79 -6.36 -7.38
C VAL A 29 11.28 -5.14 -8.16
N VAL A 30 10.82 -3.95 -7.78
CA VAL A 30 11.26 -2.68 -8.35
C VAL A 30 12.47 -2.20 -7.57
N PRO A 31 13.69 -2.21 -8.15
CA PRO A 31 14.88 -1.77 -7.44
C PRO A 31 14.82 -0.26 -7.16
N PRO A 32 15.38 0.20 -6.03
CA PRO A 32 15.49 1.63 -5.75
C PRO A 32 16.42 2.33 -6.75
N ALA A 33 16.17 3.61 -7.01
CA ALA A 33 16.97 4.41 -7.94
C ALA A 33 18.34 4.81 -7.38
N GLY A 34 18.45 4.96 -6.06
CA GLY A 34 19.69 5.36 -5.38
C GLY A 34 20.44 4.16 -4.80
N ASN A 35 21.77 4.15 -4.98
CA ASN A 35 22.62 3.26 -4.19
C ASN A 35 22.75 3.80 -2.77
N GLU A 36 22.59 2.92 -1.78
CA GLU A 36 22.91 3.23 -0.41
C GLU A 36 24.42 3.46 -0.24
N THR A 37 24.81 4.42 0.59
CA THR A 37 26.22 4.75 0.85
C THR A 37 26.62 4.33 2.26
N GLY A 38 27.85 3.86 2.44
CA GLY A 38 28.35 3.44 3.76
C GLY A 38 27.76 2.13 4.28
N VAL A 39 27.11 1.34 3.42
CA VAL A 39 26.51 0.05 3.80
C VAL A 39 27.58 -1.00 4.04
N LEU A 40 27.56 -1.61 5.23
CA LEU A 40 28.46 -2.70 5.61
C LEU A 40 27.79 -4.08 5.53
N ALA A 41 26.46 -4.13 5.47
CA ALA A 41 25.67 -5.35 5.36
C ALA A 41 24.34 -5.08 4.66
N HIS A 42 23.90 -6.01 3.81
CA HIS A 42 22.60 -5.96 3.15
C HIS A 42 21.64 -6.97 3.78
N ALA A 43 20.36 -6.63 3.85
CA ALA A 43 19.32 -7.60 4.14
C ALA A 43 19.22 -8.63 3.01
N PHE A 44 18.76 -9.83 3.34
CA PHE A 44 18.34 -10.78 2.31
C PHE A 44 17.09 -10.26 1.61
N GLU A 45 17.04 -10.39 0.29
CA GLU A 45 15.87 -10.02 -0.50
C GLU A 45 14.63 -10.75 0.00
N LEU A 46 13.49 -10.04 0.01
CA LEU A 46 12.22 -10.63 0.44
C LEU A 46 11.88 -11.82 -0.47
N GLY A 47 11.65 -12.99 0.13
CA GLY A 47 11.39 -14.24 -0.60
C GLY A 47 12.64 -15.02 -1.04
N SER A 48 13.84 -14.52 -0.79
CA SER A 48 15.08 -15.28 -1.04
C SER A 48 15.33 -16.40 -0.01
N LEU A 49 14.57 -16.41 1.08
CA LEU A 49 14.65 -17.40 2.16
C LEU A 49 13.31 -18.11 2.31
N THR A 50 13.37 -19.44 2.43
CA THR A 50 12.22 -20.28 2.73
C THR A 50 12.34 -20.83 4.15
N LEU A 51 11.24 -20.78 4.91
CA LEU A 51 11.21 -21.34 6.25
C LEU A 51 11.15 -22.87 6.17
N ALA A 52 11.96 -23.53 6.98
CA ALA A 52 11.87 -24.97 7.20
C ALA A 52 10.62 -25.33 8.01
N ASP A 53 10.26 -26.62 8.00
CA ASP A 53 9.21 -27.17 8.86
C ASP A 53 9.55 -26.90 10.34
N SER A 54 8.80 -25.98 10.93
CA SER A 54 9.09 -25.38 12.23
C SER A 54 7.91 -24.55 12.71
N ARG A 55 7.94 -24.15 13.99
CA ARG A 55 6.95 -23.21 14.56
C ARG A 55 6.81 -21.90 13.77
N TRP A 56 7.86 -21.49 13.04
CA TRP A 56 7.83 -20.28 12.21
C TRP A 56 7.05 -20.52 10.91
N GLY A 57 7.24 -21.68 10.28
CA GLY A 57 6.43 -22.13 9.14
C GLY A 57 4.96 -22.28 9.53
N ASP A 58 4.66 -22.84 10.70
CA ASP A 58 3.28 -22.94 11.20
C ASP A 58 2.62 -21.56 11.38
N ASN A 59 3.37 -20.59 11.90
CA ASN A 59 2.90 -19.21 12.03
C ASN A 59 2.66 -18.56 10.66
N GLN A 60 3.57 -18.77 9.71
CA GLN A 60 3.42 -18.28 8.33
C GLN A 60 2.16 -18.85 7.67
N ASN A 61 1.89 -20.15 7.83
CA ASN A 61 0.70 -20.80 7.28
C ASN A 61 -0.61 -20.31 7.92
N ARG A 62 -0.60 -20.03 9.24
CA ARG A 62 -1.74 -19.38 9.91
C ARG A 62 -1.99 -17.97 9.36
N THR A 63 -0.92 -17.18 9.18
CA THR A 63 -1.03 -15.84 8.58
C THR A 63 -1.55 -15.92 7.16
N LEU A 64 -1.02 -16.83 6.33
CA LEU A 64 -1.50 -17.07 4.97
C LEU A 64 -3.01 -17.37 4.96
N THR A 65 -3.45 -18.31 5.81
CA THR A 65 -4.87 -18.67 5.92
C THR A 65 -5.75 -17.45 6.23
N TYR A 66 -5.30 -16.58 7.14
CA TYR A 66 -6.00 -15.35 7.46
C TYR A 66 -6.03 -14.36 6.27
N LEU A 67 -4.89 -14.15 5.60
CA LEU A 67 -4.79 -13.24 4.45
C LEU A 67 -5.66 -13.68 3.26
N LEU A 68 -5.82 -14.98 3.04
CA LEU A 68 -6.70 -15.53 2.01
C LEU A 68 -8.19 -15.39 2.37
N TRP A 69 -8.52 -15.49 3.66
CA TRP A 69 -9.88 -15.36 4.17
C TRP A 69 -10.43 -13.92 4.08
N LEU A 70 -9.56 -12.91 4.14
CA LEU A 70 -9.98 -11.50 4.08
C LEU A 70 -10.71 -11.16 2.77
N ASP A 71 -11.83 -10.48 2.91
CA ASP A 71 -12.66 -9.96 1.82
C ASP A 71 -12.22 -8.53 1.46
N PRO A 72 -11.63 -8.29 0.27
CA PRO A 72 -11.20 -6.96 -0.16
C PRO A 72 -12.34 -5.94 -0.23
N ASP A 73 -13.57 -6.36 -0.57
CA ASP A 73 -14.70 -5.44 -0.69
C ASP A 73 -15.12 -4.85 0.66
N ARG A 74 -15.00 -5.65 1.74
CA ARG A 74 -15.23 -5.16 3.11
C ARG A 74 -14.13 -4.20 3.57
N LEU A 75 -12.88 -4.47 3.19
CA LEU A 75 -11.74 -3.60 3.48
C LEU A 75 -11.88 -2.24 2.76
N LEU A 76 -12.44 -2.23 1.55
CA LEU A 76 -12.70 -1.02 0.76
C LEU A 76 -13.92 -0.22 1.20
N TYR A 77 -14.76 -0.76 2.10
CA TYR A 77 -16.04 -0.16 2.47
C TYR A 77 -15.90 1.33 2.85
N ASN A 78 -15.00 1.64 3.79
CA ASN A 78 -14.83 2.99 4.31
C ASN A 78 -14.22 3.94 3.27
N PHE A 79 -13.29 3.47 2.44
CA PHE A 79 -12.74 4.27 1.34
C PHE A 79 -13.85 4.62 0.33
N ARG A 80 -14.58 3.62 -0.16
CA ARG A 80 -15.67 3.84 -1.13
C ARG A 80 -16.73 4.79 -0.57
N ALA A 81 -17.20 4.56 0.64
CA ALA A 81 -18.21 5.40 1.29
C ALA A 81 -17.73 6.86 1.43
N ASN A 82 -16.49 7.06 1.89
CA ASN A 82 -15.93 8.40 2.07
C ASN A 82 -15.71 9.14 0.74
N HIS A 83 -15.32 8.41 -0.30
CA HIS A 83 -15.07 8.95 -1.64
C HIS A 83 -16.30 8.96 -2.54
N GLY A 84 -17.49 8.67 -2.02
CA GLY A 84 -18.75 8.77 -2.78
C GLY A 84 -18.97 7.67 -3.82
N LEU A 85 -18.33 6.52 -3.64
CA LEU A 85 -18.49 5.34 -4.49
C LEU A 85 -19.41 4.29 -3.83
N SER A 86 -20.02 3.44 -4.65
CA SER A 86 -20.80 2.28 -4.18
C SER A 86 -19.93 1.34 -3.35
N THR A 87 -20.43 0.87 -2.20
CA THR A 87 -19.78 -0.17 -1.38
C THR A 87 -20.01 -1.59 -1.93
N GLN A 88 -20.70 -1.72 -3.07
CA GLN A 88 -21.03 -3.00 -3.72
C GLN A 88 -21.81 -3.96 -2.83
N GLY A 89 -22.57 -3.42 -1.86
CA GLY A 89 -23.33 -4.23 -0.90
C GLY A 89 -22.46 -4.91 0.16
N ALA A 90 -21.16 -4.58 0.24
CA ALA A 90 -20.27 -5.14 1.26
C ALA A 90 -20.71 -4.73 2.67
N ALA A 91 -20.62 -5.66 3.61
CA ALA A 91 -20.85 -5.39 5.02
C ALA A 91 -19.65 -4.65 5.64
N PRO A 92 -19.86 -3.56 6.41
CA PRO A 92 -18.76 -2.87 7.05
C PRO A 92 -18.03 -3.77 8.07
N HIS A 93 -16.79 -3.43 8.39
CA HIS A 93 -16.12 -3.97 9.56
C HIS A 93 -16.66 -3.31 10.84
N GLY A 94 -16.40 -3.94 11.98
CA GLY A 94 -16.66 -3.37 13.30
C GLY A 94 -15.35 -2.91 13.96
N GLY A 95 -15.40 -2.66 15.27
CA GLY A 95 -14.22 -2.30 16.05
C GLY A 95 -13.58 -1.01 15.53
N TRP A 96 -12.26 -1.01 15.37
CA TRP A 96 -11.50 0.18 14.96
C TRP A 96 -11.60 0.51 13.47
N ASP A 97 -12.35 -0.27 12.70
CA ASP A 97 -12.71 0.06 11.32
C ASP A 97 -14.23 0.19 11.11
N ALA A 98 -14.99 0.32 12.20
CA ALA A 98 -16.39 0.68 12.09
C ALA A 98 -16.54 2.03 11.35
N PRO A 99 -17.60 2.24 10.56
CA PRO A 99 -17.77 3.48 9.79
C PRO A 99 -17.80 4.76 10.63
N ASP A 100 -18.15 4.65 11.90
CA ASP A 100 -18.19 5.73 12.89
C ASP A 100 -16.90 5.84 13.73
N PHE A 101 -15.92 4.95 13.53
CA PHE A 101 -14.68 4.97 14.27
C PHE A 101 -13.72 6.05 13.72
N PRO A 102 -13.08 6.89 14.57
CA PRO A 102 -12.38 8.09 14.12
C PRO A 102 -11.22 7.83 13.15
N PHE A 103 -10.33 6.89 13.45
CA PHE A 103 -9.15 6.58 12.64
C PHE A 103 -9.27 5.28 11.85
N ARG A 104 -10.49 4.95 11.40
CA ARG A 104 -10.76 3.85 10.44
C ARG A 104 -9.87 3.96 9.20
N THR A 105 -9.82 2.91 8.38
CA THR A 105 -8.93 2.76 7.22
C THR A 105 -7.43 2.60 7.50
N HIS A 106 -7.02 2.53 8.77
CA HIS A 106 -5.61 2.36 9.13
C HIS A 106 -5.08 0.94 8.88
N PHE A 107 -5.89 -0.09 9.12
CA PHE A 107 -5.39 -1.48 9.11
C PHE A 107 -5.28 -2.05 7.69
N GLN A 108 -6.03 -1.49 6.75
CA GLN A 108 -6.04 -1.88 5.34
C GLN A 108 -4.66 -1.70 4.69
N GLY A 109 -3.95 -0.63 5.05
CA GLY A 109 -2.57 -0.44 4.63
C GLY A 109 -1.64 -1.58 5.09
N HIS A 110 -1.80 -2.05 6.33
CA HIS A 110 -1.07 -3.21 6.84
C HIS A 110 -1.44 -4.50 6.10
N ILE A 111 -2.70 -4.69 5.75
CA ILE A 111 -3.13 -5.85 4.96
C ILE A 111 -2.52 -5.81 3.55
N LEU A 112 -2.44 -4.64 2.93
CA LEU A 112 -1.82 -4.49 1.61
C LEU A 112 -0.33 -4.86 1.64
N THR A 113 0.44 -4.37 2.64
CA THR A 113 1.81 -4.82 2.90
C THR A 113 1.86 -6.35 3.08
N ALA A 114 0.96 -6.91 3.89
CA ALA A 114 0.97 -8.34 4.18
C ALA A 114 0.68 -9.20 2.93
N TRP A 115 -0.20 -8.76 2.03
CA TRP A 115 -0.42 -9.43 0.74
C TRP A 115 0.80 -9.33 -0.19
N ALA A 116 1.45 -8.16 -0.25
CA ALA A 116 2.67 -7.98 -1.02
C ALA A 116 3.79 -8.94 -0.53
N TYR A 117 3.94 -9.07 0.79
CA TYR A 117 4.92 -9.96 1.41
C TYR A 117 4.54 -11.43 1.25
N CYS A 118 3.25 -11.77 1.38
CA CYS A 118 2.73 -13.11 1.15
C CYS A 118 3.09 -13.60 -0.25
N PHE A 119 2.80 -12.82 -1.30
CA PHE A 119 3.16 -13.19 -2.66
C PHE A 119 4.67 -13.30 -2.84
N SER A 120 5.44 -12.34 -2.33
CA SER A 120 6.90 -12.33 -2.50
C SER A 120 7.59 -13.51 -1.82
N THR A 121 7.07 -13.95 -0.67
CA THR A 121 7.67 -15.03 0.13
C THR A 121 7.17 -16.42 -0.23
N LEU A 122 5.91 -16.54 -0.63
CA LEU A 122 5.24 -17.84 -0.85
C LEU A 122 4.87 -18.09 -2.32
N SER A 123 4.97 -17.08 -3.17
CA SER A 123 4.46 -17.10 -4.55
C SER A 123 2.98 -17.48 -4.63
N GLU A 124 2.18 -17.16 -3.60
CA GLU A 124 0.74 -17.43 -3.53
C GLU A 124 -0.04 -16.43 -4.42
N PRO A 125 -0.58 -16.85 -5.58
CA PRO A 125 -1.18 -15.92 -6.54
C PRO A 125 -2.38 -15.14 -5.98
N ALA A 126 -3.18 -15.76 -5.10
CA ALA A 126 -4.36 -15.10 -4.53
C ALA A 126 -3.99 -13.87 -3.67
N CYS A 127 -2.79 -13.84 -3.07
CA CYS A 127 -2.32 -12.66 -2.36
C CYS A 127 -2.04 -11.48 -3.31
N ARG A 128 -1.44 -11.74 -4.49
CA ARG A 128 -1.21 -10.71 -5.51
C ARG A 128 -2.52 -10.20 -6.10
N GLU A 129 -3.43 -11.11 -6.46
CA GLU A 129 -4.74 -10.75 -7.03
C GLU A 129 -5.54 -9.85 -6.09
N LYS A 130 -5.55 -10.16 -4.79
CA LYS A 130 -6.21 -9.33 -3.77
C LYS A 130 -5.56 -7.95 -3.63
N ALA A 131 -4.22 -7.87 -3.62
CA ALA A 131 -3.50 -6.61 -3.53
C ALA A 131 -3.77 -5.70 -4.76
N GLU A 132 -3.59 -6.23 -5.98
CA GLU A 132 -3.79 -5.47 -7.22
C GLU A 132 -5.26 -5.02 -7.38
N TYR A 133 -6.22 -5.87 -6.99
CA TYR A 133 -7.63 -5.50 -6.94
C TYR A 133 -7.87 -4.36 -5.95
N PHE A 134 -7.36 -4.48 -4.72
CA PHE A 134 -7.53 -3.46 -3.69
C PHE A 134 -6.95 -2.11 -4.14
N VAL A 135 -5.75 -2.11 -4.72
CA VAL A 135 -5.10 -0.90 -5.29
C VAL A 135 -5.95 -0.30 -6.41
N ALA A 136 -6.50 -1.11 -7.32
CA ALA A 136 -7.35 -0.62 -8.40
C ALA A 136 -8.61 0.08 -7.89
N GLU A 137 -9.19 -0.39 -6.79
CA GLU A 137 -10.36 0.23 -6.17
C GLU A 137 -9.99 1.49 -5.36
N LEU A 138 -8.82 1.52 -4.73
CA LEU A 138 -8.28 2.75 -4.12
C LEU A 138 -8.02 3.84 -5.15
N ALA A 139 -7.50 3.49 -6.33
CA ALA A 139 -7.30 4.43 -7.43
C ALA A 139 -8.62 5.10 -7.84
N LYS A 140 -9.69 4.32 -8.00
CA LYS A 140 -11.03 4.86 -8.29
C LYS A 140 -11.51 5.82 -7.21
N CYS A 141 -11.24 5.52 -5.93
CA CYS A 141 -11.58 6.42 -4.83
C CYS A 141 -10.84 7.76 -4.96
N GLN A 142 -9.52 7.70 -5.16
CA GLN A 142 -8.68 8.89 -5.31
C GLN A 142 -9.04 9.72 -6.56
N GLU A 143 -9.39 9.07 -7.68
CA GLU A 143 -9.85 9.73 -8.90
C GLU A 143 -11.18 10.47 -8.70
N ASN A 144 -12.05 9.99 -7.81
CA ASN A 144 -13.36 10.60 -7.53
C ASN A 144 -13.30 11.80 -6.57
N ASN A 145 -12.11 12.18 -6.07
CA ASN A 145 -11.93 13.31 -5.15
C ASN A 145 -12.61 14.59 -5.64
N GLY A 146 -12.48 14.93 -6.93
CA GLY A 146 -13.07 16.13 -7.50
C GLY A 146 -14.61 16.14 -7.44
N GLN A 147 -15.26 14.99 -7.63
CA GLN A 147 -16.72 14.87 -7.51
C GLN A 147 -17.15 14.92 -6.04
N LYS A 148 -16.33 14.38 -5.13
CA LYS A 148 -16.60 14.39 -3.69
C LYS A 148 -16.33 15.75 -3.04
N GLY A 149 -15.55 16.62 -3.68
CA GLY A 149 -15.12 17.91 -3.15
C GLY A 149 -13.85 17.83 -2.30
N TYR A 150 -13.04 16.79 -2.47
CA TYR A 150 -11.73 16.64 -1.85
C TYR A 150 -10.62 17.11 -2.79
N THR A 151 -9.49 17.48 -2.21
CA THR A 151 -8.27 17.83 -2.95
C THR A 151 -7.75 16.60 -3.69
N ALA A 152 -7.24 16.79 -4.91
CA ALA A 152 -6.60 15.73 -5.69
C ALA A 152 -5.50 15.03 -4.87
N GLY A 153 -5.43 13.70 -4.97
CA GLY A 153 -4.47 12.88 -4.23
C GLY A 153 -4.92 12.45 -2.84
N TYR A 154 -5.94 13.07 -2.24
CA TYR A 154 -6.45 12.68 -0.93
C TYR A 154 -6.99 11.25 -0.92
N LEU A 155 -6.67 10.47 0.12
CA LEU A 155 -7.19 9.11 0.26
C LEU A 155 -7.20 8.67 1.73
N SER A 156 -8.39 8.52 2.30
CA SER A 156 -8.67 7.85 3.57
C SER A 156 -10.17 7.47 3.63
N GLY A 157 -10.59 6.83 4.72
CA GLY A 157 -12.00 6.57 5.03
C GLY A 157 -12.73 7.66 5.82
N PHE A 158 -12.08 8.79 6.10
CA PHE A 158 -12.66 9.93 6.83
C PHE A 158 -12.57 11.22 6.01
N PRO A 159 -13.40 12.25 6.28
CA PRO A 159 -13.41 13.45 5.45
C PRO A 159 -12.10 14.23 5.56
N GLU A 160 -11.67 14.87 4.46
CA GLU A 160 -10.42 15.65 4.39
C GLU A 160 -10.37 16.79 5.42
N SER A 161 -11.52 17.28 5.87
CA SER A 161 -11.61 18.30 6.93
C SER A 161 -10.99 17.86 8.26
N GLU A 162 -10.85 16.55 8.52
CA GLU A 162 -10.14 16.06 9.71
C GLU A 162 -8.61 16.25 9.60
N ILE A 163 -8.05 16.23 8.39
CA ILE A 163 -6.65 16.61 8.17
C ILE A 163 -6.47 18.11 8.44
N GLU A 164 -7.36 18.96 7.92
CA GLU A 164 -7.30 20.40 8.21
C GLU A 164 -7.41 20.67 9.73
N ALA A 165 -8.31 19.95 10.41
CA ALA A 165 -8.50 20.12 11.84
C ALA A 165 -7.27 19.68 12.66
N VAL A 166 -6.53 18.63 12.26
CA VAL A 166 -5.28 18.25 12.96
C VAL A 166 -4.17 19.29 12.74
N GLU A 167 -4.04 19.80 11.51
CA GLU A 167 -3.07 20.85 11.15
C GLU A 167 -3.33 22.15 11.94
N ARG A 168 -4.60 22.44 12.23
CA ARG A 168 -5.05 23.61 13.01
C ARG A 168 -5.16 23.37 14.51
N ARG A 169 -4.87 22.16 14.99
CA ARG A 169 -5.01 21.75 16.42
C ARG A 169 -6.42 21.92 16.97
N THR A 170 -7.43 21.73 16.13
CA THR A 170 -8.85 21.79 16.52
C THR A 170 -9.55 20.44 16.48
N LEU A 171 -8.88 19.38 16.02
CA LEU A 171 -9.43 18.03 15.99
C LEU A 171 -9.58 17.46 17.41
N SER A 172 -10.78 17.00 17.75
CA SER A 172 -11.11 16.51 19.10
C SER A 172 -11.90 15.19 19.11
N ASN A 173 -12.02 14.51 17.97
CA ASN A 173 -12.79 13.27 17.82
C ASN A 173 -11.95 12.00 18.10
N GLY A 174 -10.68 12.14 18.48
CA GLY A 174 -9.77 11.01 18.71
C GLY A 174 -9.14 10.42 17.45
N ASN A 175 -9.31 11.03 16.27
CA ASN A 175 -8.62 10.58 15.07
C ASN A 175 -7.12 10.95 15.11
N VAL A 176 -6.31 10.09 14.52
CA VAL A 176 -4.87 10.23 14.27
C VAL A 176 -4.65 10.19 12.75
N PRO A 177 -5.04 11.25 12.02
CA PRO A 177 -5.34 11.10 10.60
C PRO A 177 -4.09 10.90 9.73
N TYR A 178 -2.95 11.53 10.06
CA TYR A 178 -1.69 11.26 9.37
C TYR A 178 -1.16 9.85 9.62
N TYR A 179 -1.45 9.24 10.79
CA TYR A 179 -1.12 7.84 11.04
C TYR A 179 -1.88 6.90 10.08
N ALA A 180 -3.17 7.14 9.84
CA ALA A 180 -3.97 6.33 8.92
C ALA A 180 -3.54 6.51 7.46
N VAL A 181 -3.22 7.76 7.07
CA VAL A 181 -2.62 8.07 5.76
C VAL A 181 -1.29 7.33 5.58
N HIS A 182 -0.41 7.37 6.59
CA HIS A 182 0.87 6.66 6.57
C HIS A 182 0.69 5.16 6.29
N LYS A 183 -0.26 4.48 6.95
CA LYS A 183 -0.45 3.04 6.70
C LYS A 183 -0.83 2.75 5.27
N THR A 184 -1.72 3.57 4.70
CA THR A 184 -2.14 3.42 3.30
C THR A 184 -0.95 3.64 2.36
N MET A 185 -0.15 4.69 2.60
CA MET A 185 1.06 4.97 1.81
C MET A 185 2.09 3.84 1.90
N ALA A 186 2.34 3.30 3.10
CA ALA A 186 3.27 2.19 3.29
C ALA A 186 2.83 0.92 2.53
N GLY A 187 1.54 0.57 2.62
CA GLY A 187 0.99 -0.55 1.86
C GLY A 187 1.10 -0.36 0.34
N LEU A 188 0.82 0.84 -0.16
CA LEU A 188 0.96 1.16 -1.58
C LEU A 188 2.42 1.10 -2.05
N LEU A 189 3.35 1.57 -1.22
CA LEU A 189 4.78 1.47 -1.50
C LEU A 189 5.23 0.02 -1.59
N ASP A 190 4.80 -0.84 -0.66
CA ASP A 190 5.12 -2.27 -0.68
C ASP A 190 4.50 -2.98 -1.90
N ALA A 191 3.25 -2.65 -2.25
CA ALA A 191 2.62 -3.18 -3.45
C ALA A 191 3.40 -2.78 -4.72
N TRP A 192 3.85 -1.53 -4.81
CA TRP A 192 4.70 -1.11 -5.92
C TRP A 192 6.05 -1.83 -5.92
N ARG A 193 6.77 -1.82 -4.80
CA ARG A 193 8.12 -2.38 -4.67
C ARG A 193 8.16 -3.87 -4.92
N PHE A 194 7.20 -4.62 -4.38
CA PHE A 194 7.29 -6.08 -4.34
C PHE A 194 6.42 -6.78 -5.37
N LEU A 195 5.36 -6.15 -5.86
CA LEU A 195 4.50 -6.71 -6.90
C LEU A 195 4.73 -6.08 -8.29
N GLY A 196 5.40 -4.93 -8.34
CA GLY A 196 5.55 -4.14 -9.55
C GLY A 196 4.26 -3.42 -9.96
N ASP A 197 3.31 -3.22 -9.04
CA ASP A 197 2.03 -2.58 -9.37
C ASP A 197 2.22 -1.07 -9.58
N GLU A 198 2.31 -0.66 -10.85
CA GLU A 198 2.45 0.75 -11.24
C GLU A 198 1.27 1.62 -10.82
N LYS A 199 0.09 1.03 -10.62
CA LYS A 199 -1.06 1.79 -10.12
C LYS A 199 -0.91 2.08 -8.64
N ALA A 200 -0.28 1.19 -7.89
CA ALA A 200 0.07 1.46 -6.49
C ALA A 200 1.04 2.63 -6.40
N ARG A 201 2.05 2.68 -7.30
CA ARG A 201 2.95 3.84 -7.45
C ARG A 201 2.17 5.12 -7.72
N ASP A 202 1.27 5.10 -8.70
CA ASP A 202 0.56 6.31 -9.13
C ASP A 202 -0.35 6.84 -8.01
N VAL A 203 -1.09 5.96 -7.31
CA VAL A 203 -1.91 6.35 -6.15
C VAL A 203 -1.03 6.89 -5.02
N LEU A 204 0.08 6.23 -4.72
CA LEU A 204 1.05 6.67 -3.71
C LEU A 204 1.62 8.05 -4.03
N PHE A 205 1.99 8.32 -5.28
CA PHE A 205 2.52 9.63 -5.68
C PHE A 205 1.44 10.70 -5.60
N GLY A 206 0.20 10.40 -5.99
CA GLY A 206 -0.93 11.30 -5.75
C GLY A 206 -1.07 11.66 -4.26
N MET A 207 -0.94 10.68 -3.36
CA MET A 207 -0.94 10.94 -1.92
C MET A 207 0.27 11.77 -1.47
N ALA A 208 1.47 11.46 -1.94
CA ALA A 208 2.69 12.20 -1.58
C ALA A 208 2.65 13.66 -2.05
N GLU A 209 2.16 13.92 -3.27
CA GLU A 209 1.92 15.26 -3.80
C GLU A 209 0.88 16.02 -2.98
N TRP A 210 -0.21 15.34 -2.59
CA TRP A 210 -1.21 15.91 -1.70
C TRP A 210 -0.62 16.28 -0.33
N VAL A 211 0.19 15.41 0.28
CA VAL A 211 0.88 15.71 1.55
C VAL A 211 1.83 16.90 1.41
N ASP A 212 2.62 16.96 0.33
CA ASP A 212 3.52 18.08 0.05
C ASP A 212 2.76 19.40 -0.08
N ALA A 213 1.69 19.41 -0.89
CA ALA A 213 0.87 20.60 -1.14
C ALA A 213 0.18 21.13 0.12
N ARG A 214 -0.16 20.26 1.08
CA ARG A 214 -0.72 20.66 2.37
C ARG A 214 0.35 21.17 3.32
N THR A 215 1.37 20.36 3.57
CA THR A 215 2.39 20.66 4.59
C THR A 215 3.31 21.83 4.19
N SER A 216 3.49 22.10 2.89
CA SER A 216 4.26 23.27 2.41
C SER A 216 3.63 24.62 2.78
N LYS A 217 2.33 24.65 3.12
CA LYS A 217 1.62 25.86 3.54
C LYS A 217 1.73 26.13 5.04
N LEU A 218 2.27 25.19 5.81
CA LEU A 218 2.36 25.28 7.26
C LEU A 218 3.75 25.80 7.67
N SER A 219 3.77 26.73 8.63
CA SER A 219 5.02 27.10 9.29
C SER A 219 5.59 25.93 10.09
N ARG A 220 6.91 25.95 10.34
CA ARG A 220 7.57 24.95 11.20
C ARG A 220 6.86 24.79 12.55
N THR A 221 6.44 25.88 13.18
CA THR A 221 5.71 25.83 14.45
C THR A 221 4.35 25.13 14.33
N GLN A 222 3.60 25.39 13.25
CA GLN A 222 2.33 24.68 13.00
C GLN A 222 2.56 23.19 12.80
N ILE A 223 3.57 22.82 12.02
CA ILE A 223 3.96 21.42 11.81
C ILE A 223 4.32 20.76 13.14
N GLN A 224 5.24 21.32 13.92
CA GLN A 224 5.65 20.75 15.21
C GLN A 224 4.49 20.64 16.22
N ASN A 225 3.52 21.56 16.18
CA ASN A 225 2.30 21.45 16.97
C ASN A 225 1.39 20.33 16.47
N MET A 226 1.19 20.21 15.17
CA MET A 226 0.41 19.13 14.55
C MET A 226 0.97 17.76 14.92
N LEU A 227 2.30 17.59 14.92
CA LEU A 227 2.99 16.34 15.29
C LEU A 227 2.81 15.92 16.76
N GLN A 228 2.15 16.73 17.59
CA GLN A 228 1.68 16.29 18.91
C GLN A 228 0.53 15.28 18.83
N THR A 229 -0.12 15.16 17.67
CA THR A 229 -1.04 14.06 17.35
C THR A 229 -0.26 12.99 16.58
N GLU A 230 -0.49 11.72 16.88
CA GLU A 230 0.19 10.60 16.23
C GLU A 230 0.07 10.68 14.69
N PHE A 231 1.23 10.56 14.03
CA PHE A 231 1.37 10.62 12.58
C PHE A 231 1.99 9.34 12.01
N GLY A 232 2.27 8.33 12.85
CA GLY A 232 2.97 7.12 12.43
C GLY A 232 4.38 7.44 11.89
N GLY A 233 4.81 6.74 10.85
CA GLY A 233 6.09 6.93 10.16
C GLY A 233 5.92 7.69 8.84
N MET A 234 5.24 8.84 8.86
CA MET A 234 5.12 9.69 7.65
C MET A 234 6.50 10.14 7.14
N ASN A 235 7.44 10.44 8.04
CA ASN A 235 8.82 10.74 7.67
C ASN A 235 9.49 9.53 7.01
N ASP A 236 9.33 8.35 7.60
CA ASP A 236 9.91 7.10 7.10
C ASP A 236 9.40 6.78 5.69
N VAL A 237 8.09 6.63 5.49
CA VAL A 237 7.52 6.25 4.18
C VAL A 237 7.85 7.26 3.06
N LEU A 238 7.95 8.56 3.36
CA LEU A 238 8.32 9.57 2.38
C LEU A 238 9.81 9.56 2.06
N ALA A 239 10.68 9.31 3.05
CA ALA A 239 12.10 9.10 2.81
C ALA A 239 12.32 7.85 1.96
N ASP A 240 11.51 6.82 2.18
CA ASP A 240 11.50 5.58 1.43
C ASP A 240 11.08 5.78 -0.04
N VAL A 241 10.07 6.63 -0.29
CA VAL A 241 9.72 7.10 -1.64
C VAL A 241 10.87 7.88 -2.27
N ALA A 242 11.58 8.73 -1.51
CA ALA A 242 12.76 9.45 -1.99
C ALA A 242 13.86 8.47 -2.42
N HIS A 243 14.12 7.44 -1.61
CA HIS A 243 15.10 6.40 -1.92
C HIS A 243 14.70 5.60 -3.17
N GLN A 244 13.43 5.21 -3.27
CA GLN A 244 12.90 4.45 -4.39
C GLN A 244 13.01 5.22 -5.72
N THR A 245 12.79 6.53 -5.70
CA THR A 245 12.70 7.37 -6.91
C THR A 245 13.97 8.15 -7.24
N GLY A 246 14.82 8.42 -6.26
CA GLY A 246 15.92 9.38 -6.36
C GLY A 246 15.49 10.85 -6.34
N ASP A 247 14.19 11.14 -6.15
CA ASP A 247 13.67 12.52 -6.10
C ASP A 247 13.81 13.09 -4.68
N ALA A 248 14.78 14.00 -4.51
CA ALA A 248 15.07 14.67 -3.24
C ALA A 248 13.92 15.54 -2.70
N ARG A 249 12.91 15.86 -3.53
CA ARG A 249 11.68 16.51 -3.07
C ARG A 249 11.05 15.70 -1.94
N TRP A 250 10.94 14.38 -2.08
CA TRP A 250 10.27 13.53 -1.09
C TRP A 250 11.00 13.49 0.24
N LEU A 251 12.33 13.56 0.23
CA LEU A 251 13.12 13.71 1.44
C LEU A 251 12.84 15.05 2.15
N SER A 252 12.63 16.12 1.38
CA SER A 252 12.26 17.42 1.94
C SER A 252 10.86 17.42 2.56
N VAL A 253 9.92 16.63 2.00
CA VAL A 253 8.59 16.45 2.59
C VAL A 253 8.68 15.56 3.84
N ALA A 254 9.47 14.49 3.79
CA ALA A 254 9.72 13.59 4.92
C ALA A 254 10.20 14.35 6.16
N GLN A 255 11.19 15.24 5.99
CA GLN A 255 11.78 16.04 7.06
C GLN A 255 10.79 16.98 7.76
N ARG A 256 9.65 17.32 7.12
CA ARG A 256 8.58 18.08 7.78
C ARG A 256 7.94 17.25 8.91
N PHE A 257 7.95 15.92 8.83
CA PHE A 257 7.41 15.04 9.86
C PHE A 257 8.42 14.63 10.94
N ASP A 258 9.61 15.23 10.97
CA ASP A 258 10.57 14.99 12.04
C ASP A 258 10.13 15.73 13.31
N HIS A 259 9.72 14.95 14.32
CA HIS A 259 9.21 15.49 15.57
C HIS A 259 10.35 15.85 16.52
N GLU A 260 10.70 17.13 16.57
CA GLU A 260 11.87 17.62 17.31
C GLU A 260 11.78 17.36 18.81
N ALA A 261 10.55 17.35 19.36
CA ALA A 261 10.32 17.04 20.76
C ALA A 261 10.78 15.62 21.13
N VAL A 262 10.79 14.70 20.16
CA VAL A 262 11.25 13.32 20.32
C VAL A 262 12.72 13.18 19.88
N MET A 263 13.07 13.72 18.71
CA MET A 263 14.40 13.52 18.12
C MET A 263 15.50 14.29 18.87
N ALA A 264 15.26 15.55 19.25
CA ALA A 264 16.31 16.38 19.83
C ALA A 264 16.83 15.87 21.20
N PRO A 265 15.99 15.32 22.11
CA PRO A 265 16.50 14.62 23.30
C PRO A 265 17.36 13.41 22.96
N LEU A 266 16.94 12.58 22.00
CA LEU A 266 17.67 11.37 21.59
C LEU A 266 19.05 11.70 20.99
N GLU A 267 19.15 12.75 20.18
CA GLU A 267 20.42 13.27 19.65
C GLU A 267 21.41 13.65 20.75
N ARG A 268 20.90 14.07 21.92
CA ARG A 268 21.70 14.40 23.11
C ARG A 268 21.88 13.21 24.06
N GLY A 269 21.51 12.00 23.64
CA GLY A 269 21.61 10.78 24.44
C GLY A 269 20.65 10.74 25.63
N LYS A 270 19.51 11.43 25.57
CA LYS A 270 18.48 11.45 26.63
C LYS A 270 17.26 10.63 26.22
N THR A 271 16.69 9.89 27.16
CA THR A 271 15.39 9.22 27.00
C THR A 271 14.26 10.17 27.40
N ASN A 272 13.09 10.01 26.78
CA ASN A 272 11.85 10.71 27.16
C ASN A 272 11.35 10.29 28.54
#